data_AF-A0A6L7ZZX9-F1
#
_entry.id   AF-A0A6L7ZZX9-F1
#
_cell.length_a   1.000
_cell.length_b   1.000
_cell.length_c   1.000
_cell.angle_alpha   90.00
_cell.angle_beta   90.00
_cell.angle_gamma   90.00
#
_symmetry.space_group_name_H-M   'P 1'
#
loop_
_entity.id
_entity.type
_entity.pdbx_description
1 polymer ?
#
loop_
_entity_poly.entity_id
_entity_poly.type
_entity_poly.pdbx_seq_one_letter_code
_entity_poly.pdbx_strand_id
1 'polypeptide(L)'
;SYNNINDADAAWELAAEFDRPTVAIIKHANPCGVASADSVADAWPLALACDPVSAFGGIVACNRPLDGAAAERIADIFSEVIVAPDADTDARRILAGKQNLRLLLTEHMPDPAADRLTVRSVGGGFLVQSRDAAVTAGDLAVKTRRVPTKTEVADMLFAFTVCKHVKSNAIVYARDRRTVGIGAGQMSRVDSARIAAQKAADAARAAGLTESPAKGSVVASDAFFPFADGLLAAADAGATAVIQPGGSVRDDEVIAAADERGLAMVFTGLRHFRH
;
A
#
# COMPACT_ATOMS: atom_id res chain seq x y z
N SER A 1 -9.34 21.41 4.03
CA SER A 1 -8.12 22.23 4.02
C SER A 1 -7.29 21.89 2.78
N TYR A 2 -6.22 22.63 2.49
CA TYR A 2 -5.27 22.29 1.41
C TYR A 2 -4.74 20.85 1.54
N ASN A 3 -4.25 20.49 2.74
CA ASN A 3 -3.72 19.16 3.01
C ASN A 3 -4.78 18.06 2.86
N ASN A 4 -6.04 18.35 3.20
CA ASN A 4 -7.11 17.37 3.02
C ASN A 4 -7.34 17.00 1.56
N ILE A 5 -7.29 17.96 0.65
CA ILE A 5 -7.45 17.67 -0.79
C ILE A 5 -6.26 16.87 -1.30
N ASN A 6 -5.04 17.24 -0.89
CA ASN A 6 -3.82 16.52 -1.28
C ASN A 6 -3.82 15.05 -0.78
N ASP A 7 -4.19 14.82 0.48
CA ASP A 7 -4.25 13.47 1.06
C ASP A 7 -5.47 12.68 0.53
N ALA A 8 -6.59 13.35 0.22
CA ALA A 8 -7.76 12.74 -0.41
C ALA A 8 -7.47 12.27 -1.84
N ASP A 9 -6.74 13.07 -2.62
CA ASP A 9 -6.31 12.69 -3.97
C ASP A 9 -5.39 11.45 -3.93
N ALA A 10 -4.40 11.44 -3.03
CA ALA A 10 -3.54 10.27 -2.84
C ALA A 10 -4.33 9.01 -2.42
N ALA A 11 -5.32 9.15 -1.54
CA ALA A 11 -6.18 8.05 -1.11
C ALA A 11 -7.04 7.52 -2.27
N TRP A 12 -7.65 8.44 -3.02
CA TRP A 12 -8.57 8.17 -4.11
C TRP A 12 -7.85 7.51 -5.29
N GLU A 13 -6.68 8.02 -5.70
CA GLU A 13 -5.85 7.40 -6.74
C GLU A 13 -5.43 5.98 -6.37
N LEU A 14 -5.01 5.75 -5.12
CA LEU A 14 -4.57 4.43 -4.68
C LEU A 14 -5.73 3.43 -4.61
N ALA A 15 -6.87 3.82 -4.03
CA ALA A 15 -8.04 2.94 -3.96
C ALA A 15 -8.56 2.55 -5.36
N ALA A 16 -8.39 3.42 -6.35
CA ALA A 16 -8.80 3.20 -7.73
C ALA A 16 -7.98 2.13 -8.48
N GLU A 17 -6.77 1.80 -8.02
CA GLU A 17 -5.92 0.78 -8.66
C GLU A 17 -6.48 -0.65 -8.51
N PHE A 18 -7.53 -0.84 -7.71
CA PHE A 18 -8.05 -2.16 -7.36
C PHE A 18 -9.48 -2.35 -7.85
N ASP A 19 -9.74 -3.51 -8.46
CA ASP A 19 -11.10 -3.91 -8.83
C ASP A 19 -11.90 -4.42 -7.63
N ARG A 20 -11.27 -5.08 -6.66
CA ARG A 20 -11.99 -5.60 -5.47
C ARG A 20 -12.38 -4.46 -4.53
N PRO A 21 -13.46 -4.60 -3.72
CA PRO A 21 -13.75 -3.66 -2.64
C PRO A 21 -12.51 -3.42 -1.78
N THR A 22 -12.06 -2.17 -1.75
CA THR A 22 -10.76 -1.78 -1.18
C THR A 22 -10.89 -0.50 -0.39
N VAL A 23 -10.20 -0.48 0.75
CA VAL A 23 -10.02 0.68 1.61
C VAL A 23 -8.55 1.06 1.60
N ALA A 24 -8.27 2.35 1.38
CA ALA A 24 -6.95 2.94 1.56
C ALA A 24 -7.02 4.03 2.64
N ILE A 25 -6.13 3.96 3.64
CA ILE A 25 -6.01 4.92 4.73
C ILE A 25 -4.70 5.68 4.54
N ILE A 26 -4.80 6.99 4.36
CA ILE A 26 -3.67 7.90 4.11
C ILE A 26 -3.44 8.81 5.31
N LYS A 27 -2.17 9.07 5.57
CA LYS A 27 -1.71 10.12 6.49
C LYS A 27 -0.51 10.82 5.87
N HIS A 28 -0.59 12.13 5.66
CA HIS A 28 0.53 12.93 5.11
C HIS A 28 1.03 12.37 3.76
N ALA A 29 0.10 12.22 2.81
CA ALA A 29 0.30 11.74 1.46
C ALA A 29 0.94 10.34 1.32
N ASN A 30 0.96 9.53 2.39
CA ASN A 30 1.43 8.15 2.38
C ASN A 30 0.35 7.21 2.94
N PRO A 31 0.21 5.99 2.39
CA PRO A 31 -0.67 5.00 2.99
C PRO A 31 -0.10 4.50 4.31
N CYS A 32 -0.95 4.44 5.33
CA CYS A 32 -0.67 3.75 6.58
C CYS A 32 -1.36 2.38 6.66
N GLY A 33 -2.38 2.14 5.81
CA GLY A 33 -3.03 0.84 5.69
C GLY A 33 -3.87 0.73 4.41
N VAL A 34 -3.79 -0.41 3.73
CA VAL A 34 -4.59 -0.72 2.55
C VAL A 34 -5.05 -2.16 2.62
N ALA A 35 -6.30 -2.44 2.28
CA ALA A 35 -6.79 -3.81 2.19
C ALA A 35 -7.92 -3.94 1.16
N SER A 36 -7.94 -5.08 0.48
CA SER A 36 -9.05 -5.52 -0.36
C SER A 36 -9.76 -6.71 0.27
N ALA A 37 -11.10 -6.71 0.29
CA ALA A 37 -11.91 -7.79 0.84
C ALA A 37 -13.13 -8.09 -0.06
N ASP A 38 -14.20 -8.64 0.51
CA ASP A 38 -15.46 -8.91 -0.17
C ASP A 38 -16.43 -7.72 -0.09
N SER A 39 -16.23 -6.81 0.86
CA SER A 39 -16.97 -5.57 1.02
C SER A 39 -16.07 -4.46 1.60
N VAL A 40 -16.53 -3.19 1.54
CA VAL A 40 -15.82 -2.08 2.20
C VAL A 40 -15.79 -2.29 3.72
N ALA A 41 -16.90 -2.75 4.29
CA ALA A 41 -17.00 -3.05 5.72
C ALA A 41 -15.94 -4.08 6.15
N ASP A 42 -15.69 -5.11 5.33
CA ASP A 42 -14.70 -6.15 5.63
C ASP A 42 -13.26 -5.72 5.35
N ALA A 43 -13.05 -4.85 4.37
CA ALA A 43 -11.74 -4.30 4.05
C ALA A 43 -11.24 -3.32 5.14
N TRP A 44 -12.14 -2.52 5.71
CA TRP A 44 -11.79 -1.51 6.73
C TRP A 44 -10.95 -2.06 7.90
N PRO A 45 -11.39 -3.08 8.67
CA PRO A 45 -10.62 -3.55 9.81
C PRO A 45 -9.27 -4.14 9.40
N LEU A 46 -9.17 -4.71 8.19
CA LEU A 46 -7.93 -5.25 7.65
C LEU A 46 -6.93 -4.14 7.30
N ALA A 47 -7.38 -3.04 6.71
CA ALA A 47 -6.55 -1.88 6.42
C ALA A 47 -6.10 -1.18 7.72
N LEU A 48 -7.03 -0.97 8.64
CA LEU A 48 -6.77 -0.34 9.94
C LEU A 48 -5.73 -1.11 10.77
N ALA A 49 -5.77 -2.44 10.73
CA ALA A 49 -4.85 -3.30 11.48
C ALA A 49 -3.37 -3.13 11.10
N CYS A 50 -3.06 -2.54 9.94
CA CYS A 50 -1.69 -2.28 9.51
C CYS A 50 -0.99 -1.25 10.42
N ASP A 51 -1.69 -0.15 10.74
CA ASP A 51 -1.18 0.90 11.62
C ASP A 51 -2.33 1.73 12.22
N PRO A 52 -2.97 1.22 13.29
CA PRO A 52 -4.13 1.88 13.89
C PRO A 52 -3.78 3.23 14.52
N VAL A 53 -2.51 3.43 14.91
CA VAL A 53 -2.04 4.69 15.51
C VAL A 53 -2.00 5.78 14.44
N SER A 54 -1.38 5.52 13.29
CA SER A 54 -1.30 6.48 12.20
C SER A 54 -2.64 6.72 11.50
N ALA A 55 -3.56 5.74 11.54
CA ALA A 55 -4.90 5.86 10.98
C ALA A 55 -5.77 6.91 11.71
N PHE A 56 -5.46 7.21 12.98
CA PHE A 56 -6.19 8.23 13.73
C PHE A 56 -6.03 9.63 13.10
N GLY A 57 -7.15 10.24 12.74
CA GLY A 57 -7.20 11.50 11.98
C GLY A 57 -6.62 11.35 10.58
N GLY A 58 -6.69 10.15 9.99
CA GLY A 58 -6.31 9.89 8.61
C GLY A 58 -7.41 10.31 7.61
N ILE A 59 -7.11 10.10 6.34
CA ILE A 59 -8.06 10.19 5.24
C ILE A 59 -8.32 8.81 4.66
N VAL A 60 -9.58 8.47 4.49
CA VAL A 60 -10.02 7.15 4.05
C VAL A 60 -10.58 7.27 2.64
N ALA A 61 -10.14 6.43 1.72
CA ALA A 61 -10.79 6.25 0.41
C ALA A 61 -11.33 4.84 0.28
N CYS A 62 -12.56 4.72 -0.23
CA CYS A 62 -13.23 3.47 -0.55
C CYS A 62 -13.54 3.46 -2.05
N ASN A 63 -13.18 2.39 -2.76
CA ASN A 63 -13.43 2.28 -4.20
C ASN A 63 -14.84 1.77 -4.57
N ARG A 64 -15.73 1.69 -3.58
CA ARG A 64 -17.13 1.28 -3.70
C ARG A 64 -18.02 2.20 -2.87
N PRO A 65 -19.31 2.31 -3.20
CA PRO A 65 -20.26 3.06 -2.40
C PRO A 65 -20.26 2.60 -0.94
N LEU A 66 -20.45 3.55 -0.03
CA LEU A 66 -20.57 3.27 1.40
C LEU A 66 -21.99 2.86 1.73
N ASP A 67 -22.13 1.75 2.46
CA ASP A 67 -23.36 1.34 3.11
C ASP A 67 -23.30 1.65 4.62
N GLY A 68 -24.44 1.46 5.31
CA GLY A 68 -24.53 1.65 6.76
C GLY A 68 -23.48 0.84 7.54
N ALA A 69 -23.21 -0.41 7.15
CA ALA A 69 -22.26 -1.29 7.85
C ALA A 69 -20.81 -0.79 7.73
N ALA A 70 -20.40 -0.33 6.54
CA ALA A 70 -19.11 0.30 6.34
C ALA A 70 -19.01 1.61 7.13
N ALA A 71 -20.06 2.44 7.10
CA ALA A 71 -20.09 3.71 7.81
C ALA A 71 -19.98 3.54 9.33
N GLU A 72 -20.66 2.56 9.93
CA GLU A 72 -20.54 2.25 11.37
C GLU A 72 -19.10 1.92 11.75
N ARG A 73 -18.47 0.99 11.03
CA ARG A 73 -17.09 0.57 11.31
C ARG A 73 -16.09 1.70 11.15
N ILE A 74 -16.22 2.52 10.10
CA ILE A 74 -15.31 3.65 9.85
C ILE A 74 -15.51 4.75 10.90
N ALA A 75 -16.76 4.97 11.33
CA ALA A 75 -17.12 5.98 12.32
C ALA A 75 -16.58 5.71 13.74
N ASP A 76 -16.11 4.49 14.03
CA ASP A 76 -15.50 4.14 15.33
C ASP A 76 -14.16 4.84 15.56
N ILE A 77 -13.48 5.27 14.48
CA ILE A 77 -12.23 6.01 14.56
C ILE A 77 -12.42 7.40 13.97
N PHE A 78 -11.79 8.39 14.62
CA PHE A 78 -11.76 9.73 14.07
C PHE A 78 -11.02 9.75 12.73
N SER A 79 -11.73 10.08 11.66
CA SER A 79 -11.17 10.35 10.33
C SER A 79 -11.44 11.80 9.94
N GLU A 80 -10.48 12.44 9.28
CA GLU A 80 -10.67 13.80 8.79
C GLU A 80 -11.58 13.85 7.56
N VAL A 81 -11.31 12.96 6.60
CA VAL A 81 -12.02 12.89 5.32
C VAL A 81 -12.31 11.44 4.97
N ILE A 82 -13.50 11.18 4.43
CA ILE A 82 -13.83 9.94 3.74
C ILE A 82 -14.17 10.27 2.29
N VAL A 83 -13.57 9.56 1.34
CA VAL A 83 -13.82 9.68 -0.10
C VAL A 83 -14.40 8.37 -0.62
N ALA A 84 -15.50 8.42 -1.33
CA ALA A 84 -16.14 7.26 -1.96
C ALA A 84 -16.91 7.69 -3.21
N PRO A 85 -17.23 6.78 -4.16
CA PRO A 85 -18.05 7.13 -5.31
C PRO A 85 -19.48 7.52 -4.90
N ASP A 86 -20.07 6.88 -3.89
CA ASP A 86 -21.38 7.25 -3.35
C ASP A 86 -21.52 6.77 -1.88
N ALA A 87 -22.62 7.12 -1.23
CA ALA A 87 -23.00 6.65 0.09
C ALA A 87 -24.53 6.53 0.18
N ASP A 88 -25.03 5.44 0.76
CA ASP A 88 -26.47 5.26 0.97
C ASP A 88 -27.03 6.18 2.08
N THR A 89 -28.34 6.14 2.30
CA THR A 89 -29.02 6.97 3.31
C THR A 89 -28.52 6.70 4.73
N ASP A 90 -28.25 5.44 5.08
CA ASP A 90 -27.79 5.07 6.42
C ASP A 90 -26.36 5.52 6.65
N ALA A 91 -25.47 5.31 5.68
CA ALA A 91 -24.10 5.77 5.70
C ALA A 91 -24.03 7.28 5.90
N ARG A 92 -24.80 8.05 5.12
CA ARG A 92 -24.87 9.51 5.26
C ARG A 92 -25.36 9.93 6.64
N ARG A 93 -26.39 9.27 7.17
CA ARG A 93 -26.93 9.55 8.52
C ARG A 93 -25.89 9.28 9.62
N ILE A 94 -25.21 8.14 9.56
CA ILE A 94 -24.19 7.75 10.54
C ILE A 94 -23.01 8.73 10.51
N LEU A 95 -22.48 9.01 9.32
CA LEU A 95 -21.32 9.88 9.14
C LEU A 95 -21.64 11.35 9.45
N ALA A 96 -22.87 11.81 9.21
CA ALA A 96 -23.33 13.15 9.61
C ALA A 96 -23.29 13.36 11.14
N GLY A 97 -23.32 12.29 11.94
CA GLY A 97 -23.12 12.36 13.39
C GLY A 97 -21.70 12.76 13.80
N LYS A 98 -20.73 12.75 12.88
CA LYS A 98 -19.33 13.13 13.14
C LYS A 98 -19.09 14.58 12.69
N GLN A 99 -19.27 15.52 13.61
CA GLN A 99 -19.29 16.97 13.34
C GLN A 99 -18.14 17.50 12.46
N ASN A 100 -16.93 16.97 12.59
CA ASN A 100 -15.72 17.45 11.89
C ASN A 100 -15.32 16.58 10.70
N LEU A 101 -16.08 15.54 10.39
CA LEU A 101 -15.82 14.64 9.27
C LEU A 101 -16.27 15.31 7.96
N ARG A 102 -15.43 15.24 6.93
CA ARG A 102 -15.78 15.63 5.57
C ARG A 102 -16.04 14.37 4.75
N LEU A 103 -17.28 14.16 4.29
CA LEU A 103 -17.62 13.11 3.32
C LEU A 103 -17.56 13.72 1.92
N LEU A 104 -16.69 13.18 1.05
CA LEU A 104 -16.57 13.56 -0.35
C LEU A 104 -17.10 12.43 -1.23
N LEU A 105 -18.09 12.74 -2.06
CA LEU A 105 -18.67 11.80 -3.00
C LEU A 105 -18.23 12.16 -4.42
N THR A 106 -17.59 11.22 -5.10
CA THR A 106 -16.94 11.48 -6.40
C THR A 106 -17.76 11.00 -7.60
N GLU A 107 -18.91 10.35 -7.37
CA GLU A 107 -19.79 9.68 -8.35
C GLU A 107 -19.15 8.46 -9.02
N HIS A 108 -17.88 8.58 -9.42
CA HIS A 108 -17.08 7.54 -10.05
C HIS A 108 -15.68 7.47 -9.45
N MET A 109 -15.00 6.34 -9.66
CA MET A 109 -13.57 6.22 -9.41
C MET A 109 -12.79 6.68 -10.64
N PRO A 110 -11.59 7.25 -10.49
CA PRO A 110 -10.75 7.61 -11.61
C PRO A 110 -10.27 6.33 -12.29
N ASP A 111 -10.12 6.37 -13.61
CA ASP A 111 -9.56 5.24 -14.35
C ASP A 111 -8.03 5.21 -14.16
N PRO A 112 -7.46 4.16 -13.52
CA PRO A 112 -6.01 4.04 -13.36
C PRO A 112 -5.28 3.80 -14.68
N ALA A 113 -5.96 3.34 -15.73
CA ALA A 113 -5.39 3.12 -17.06
C ALA A 113 -5.46 4.37 -17.96
N ALA A 114 -6.13 5.44 -17.53
CA ALA A 114 -6.27 6.64 -18.34
C ALA A 114 -4.92 7.33 -18.59
N ASP A 115 -4.70 7.73 -19.85
CA ASP A 115 -3.58 8.57 -20.25
C ASP A 115 -3.72 9.96 -19.61
N ARG A 116 -3.00 10.17 -18.50
CA ARG A 116 -3.01 11.41 -17.74
C ARG A 116 -1.59 11.98 -17.61
N LEU A 117 -1.51 13.30 -17.55
CA LEU A 117 -0.28 14.01 -17.25
C LEU A 117 -0.23 14.36 -15.76
N THR A 118 0.92 14.17 -15.14
CA THR A 118 1.23 14.63 -13.79
C THR A 118 2.09 15.88 -13.87
N VAL A 119 1.69 16.93 -13.14
CA VAL A 119 2.41 18.20 -13.08
C VAL A 119 3.00 18.40 -11.69
N ARG A 120 4.27 18.79 -11.61
CA ARG A 120 4.94 19.11 -10.34
C ARG A 120 5.63 20.46 -10.41
N SER A 121 5.29 21.36 -9.49
CA SER A 121 5.98 22.65 -9.38
C SER A 121 7.43 22.48 -8.94
N VAL A 122 8.32 23.30 -9.51
CA VAL A 122 9.73 23.45 -9.12
C VAL A 122 10.07 24.94 -9.02
N GLY A 123 11.20 25.29 -8.42
CA GLY A 123 11.63 26.69 -8.32
C GLY A 123 11.72 27.32 -9.71
N GLY A 124 10.79 28.23 -10.03
CA GLY A 124 10.73 28.93 -11.32
C GLY A 124 9.96 28.24 -12.45
N GLY A 125 9.27 27.12 -12.20
CA GLY A 125 8.48 26.45 -13.25
C GLY A 125 7.76 25.18 -12.80
N PHE A 126 7.55 24.26 -13.75
CA PHE A 126 6.93 22.96 -13.48
C PHE A 126 7.52 21.86 -14.37
N LEU A 127 7.46 20.62 -13.88
CA LEU A 127 7.74 19.40 -14.62
C LEU A 127 6.42 18.76 -15.05
N VAL A 128 6.40 18.13 -16.22
CA VAL A 128 5.25 17.34 -16.71
C VAL A 128 5.76 15.97 -17.15
N GLN A 129 5.04 14.93 -16.76
CA GLN A 129 5.29 13.55 -17.19
C GLN A 129 3.97 12.81 -17.38
N SER A 130 4.00 11.66 -18.06
CA SER A 130 2.88 10.73 -18.08
C SER A 130 2.65 10.09 -16.70
N ARG A 131 1.43 9.59 -16.47
CA ARG A 131 1.11 8.74 -15.32
C ARG A 131 2.02 7.50 -15.30
N ASP A 132 2.34 7.05 -14.10
CA ASP A 132 3.12 5.84 -13.89
C ASP A 132 2.31 4.57 -14.24
N ALA A 133 2.96 3.61 -14.88
CA ALA A 133 2.34 2.41 -15.44
C ALA A 133 1.91 1.40 -14.35
N ALA A 134 1.17 0.36 -14.74
CA ALA A 134 0.85 -0.78 -13.88
C ALA A 134 1.75 -1.97 -14.22
N VAL A 135 1.96 -2.86 -13.24
CA VAL A 135 2.59 -4.17 -13.44
C VAL A 135 1.52 -5.26 -13.35
N THR A 136 1.58 -6.21 -14.28
CA THR A 136 0.67 -7.34 -14.35
C THR A 136 1.40 -8.66 -14.08
N ALA A 137 0.63 -9.75 -13.93
CA ALA A 137 1.21 -11.09 -13.78
C ALA A 137 2.09 -11.51 -14.98
N GLY A 138 1.83 -10.97 -16.18
CA GLY A 138 2.60 -11.27 -17.39
C GLY A 138 4.00 -10.67 -17.40
N ASP A 139 4.24 -9.65 -16.56
CA ASP A 139 5.52 -8.94 -16.47
C ASP A 139 6.50 -9.60 -15.49
N LEU A 140 6.04 -10.60 -14.73
CA LEU A 140 6.81 -11.21 -13.65
C LEU A 140 7.79 -12.26 -14.16
N ALA A 141 9.08 -12.04 -13.90
CA ALA A 141 10.14 -13.02 -14.15
C ALA A 141 10.66 -13.61 -12.83
N VAL A 142 10.44 -14.91 -12.60
CA VAL A 142 10.99 -15.63 -11.44
C VAL A 142 12.50 -15.70 -11.53
N LYS A 143 13.20 -15.31 -10.45
CA LYS A 143 14.68 -15.24 -10.40
C LYS A 143 15.32 -16.26 -9.46
N THR A 144 14.60 -16.72 -8.45
CA THR A 144 15.05 -17.71 -7.47
C THR A 144 14.67 -19.14 -7.85
N ARG A 145 15.28 -20.11 -7.19
CA ARG A 145 14.93 -21.55 -7.28
C ARG A 145 13.50 -21.81 -6.78
N ARG A 146 13.11 -21.16 -5.68
CA ARG A 146 11.73 -21.25 -5.18
C ARG A 146 10.81 -20.43 -6.07
N VAL A 147 9.81 -21.09 -6.63
CA VAL A 147 8.74 -20.46 -7.43
C VAL A 147 7.65 -19.96 -6.46
N PRO A 148 7.15 -18.73 -6.60
CA PRO A 148 6.07 -18.22 -5.76
C PRO A 148 4.77 -19.00 -6.00
N THR A 149 4.00 -19.19 -4.93
CA THR A 149 2.65 -19.74 -5.02
C THR A 149 1.69 -18.74 -5.68
N LYS A 150 0.51 -19.20 -6.12
CA LYS A 150 -0.53 -18.30 -6.68
C LYS A 150 -0.97 -17.21 -5.70
N THR A 151 -1.05 -17.54 -4.42
CA THR A 151 -1.38 -16.57 -3.35
C THR A 151 -0.28 -15.53 -3.21
N GLU A 152 0.99 -15.96 -3.16
CA GLU A 152 2.12 -15.02 -3.10
C GLU A 152 2.19 -14.13 -4.35
N VAL A 153 1.89 -14.64 -5.55
CA VAL A 153 1.83 -13.81 -6.76
C VAL A 153 0.73 -12.74 -6.63
N ALA A 154 -0.46 -13.11 -6.17
CA ALA A 154 -1.55 -12.16 -5.98
C ALA A 154 -1.21 -11.09 -4.92
N ASP A 155 -0.59 -11.49 -3.82
CA ASP A 155 -0.17 -10.56 -2.77
C ASP A 155 1.01 -9.69 -3.21
N MET A 156 1.93 -10.20 -4.03
CA MET A 156 3.06 -9.43 -4.57
C MET A 156 2.54 -8.33 -5.51
N LEU A 157 1.62 -8.66 -6.41
CA LEU A 157 0.99 -7.66 -7.28
C LEU A 157 0.23 -6.62 -6.45
N PHE A 158 -0.54 -7.04 -5.44
CA PHE A 158 -1.20 -6.12 -4.51
C PHE A 158 -0.19 -5.20 -3.81
N ALA A 159 0.87 -5.76 -3.22
CA ALA A 159 1.89 -5.02 -2.50
C ALA A 159 2.63 -4.04 -3.41
N PHE A 160 2.96 -4.43 -4.64
CA PHE A 160 3.68 -3.61 -5.61
C PHE A 160 2.82 -2.45 -6.11
N THR A 161 1.53 -2.69 -6.35
CA THR A 161 0.54 -1.65 -6.63
C THR A 161 0.44 -0.66 -5.48
N VAL A 162 0.40 -1.10 -4.21
CA VAL A 162 0.44 -0.16 -3.08
C VAL A 162 1.78 0.60 -3.04
N CYS A 163 2.90 -0.10 -3.27
CA CYS A 163 4.26 0.45 -3.20
C CYS A 163 4.46 1.61 -4.19
N LYS A 164 3.85 1.55 -5.38
CA LYS A 164 3.78 2.64 -6.37
C LYS A 164 3.21 3.95 -5.82
N HIS A 165 2.40 3.89 -4.76
CA HIS A 165 1.78 5.05 -4.11
C HIS A 165 2.45 5.48 -2.81
N VAL A 166 3.52 4.79 -2.40
CA VAL A 166 4.33 5.16 -1.23
C VAL A 166 5.49 6.04 -1.68
N LYS A 167 5.84 7.07 -0.90
CA LYS A 167 7.03 7.88 -1.20
C LYS A 167 8.31 7.04 -1.09
N SER A 168 9.22 7.22 -2.03
CA SER A 168 10.47 6.45 -2.16
C SER A 168 11.54 6.87 -1.15
N ASN A 169 12.44 5.97 -0.72
CA ASN A 169 12.43 4.53 -1.02
C ASN A 169 11.31 3.83 -0.26
N ALA A 170 10.54 2.98 -0.94
CA ALA A 170 9.38 2.33 -0.37
C ALA A 170 9.57 0.81 -0.21
N ILE A 171 9.12 0.30 0.93
CA ILE A 171 8.98 -1.15 1.19
C ILE A 171 7.60 -1.41 1.77
N VAL A 172 6.87 -2.34 1.16
CA VAL A 172 5.51 -2.73 1.59
C VAL A 172 5.48 -4.22 1.87
N TYR A 173 5.08 -4.59 3.08
CA TYR A 173 4.80 -5.97 3.46
C TYR A 173 3.30 -6.19 3.32
N ALA A 174 2.89 -7.29 2.68
CA ALA A 174 1.48 -7.62 2.51
C ALA A 174 1.21 -9.13 2.62
N ARG A 175 0.01 -9.47 3.06
CA ARG A 175 -0.48 -10.85 3.11
C ARG A 175 -1.99 -10.86 3.00
N ASP A 176 -2.57 -11.77 2.23
CA ASP A 176 -4.02 -11.89 2.04
C ASP A 176 -4.65 -10.58 1.53
N ARG A 177 -4.00 -9.91 0.56
CA ARG A 177 -4.40 -8.61 -0.02
C ARG A 177 -4.65 -7.49 1.00
N ARG A 178 -3.88 -7.47 2.08
CA ARG A 178 -3.77 -6.33 3.00
C ARG A 178 -2.32 -6.02 3.29
N THR A 179 -2.01 -4.75 3.50
CA THR A 179 -0.71 -4.32 4.01
C THR A 179 -0.60 -4.71 5.48
N VAL A 180 0.58 -5.18 5.88
CA VAL A 180 0.88 -5.51 7.28
C VAL A 180 2.01 -4.65 7.86
N GLY A 181 2.74 -3.93 7.00
CA GLY A 181 3.76 -2.97 7.38
C GLY A 181 4.21 -2.14 6.18
N ILE A 182 4.40 -0.84 6.36
CA ILE A 182 4.79 0.09 5.29
C ILE A 182 5.94 0.97 5.78
N GLY A 183 7.04 0.96 5.02
CA GLY A 183 8.20 1.80 5.23
C GLY A 183 8.30 2.81 4.09
N ALA A 184 8.08 4.08 4.41
CA ALA A 184 7.93 5.15 3.42
C ALA A 184 9.04 6.20 3.55
N GLY A 185 9.47 6.73 2.40
CA GLY A 185 10.19 8.00 2.30
C GLY A 185 11.62 8.00 2.80
N GLN A 186 12.27 6.85 2.94
CA GLN A 186 13.63 6.80 3.48
C GLN A 186 14.69 6.98 2.40
N MET A 187 15.78 7.66 2.76
CA MET A 187 16.97 7.80 1.92
C MET A 187 17.67 6.46 1.70
N SER A 188 17.56 5.55 2.67
CA SER A 188 18.10 4.20 2.65
C SER A 188 16.98 3.16 2.62
N ARG A 189 17.07 2.21 1.70
CA ARG A 189 16.00 1.21 1.52
C ARG A 189 15.97 0.15 2.61
N VAL A 190 17.12 -0.20 3.17
CA VAL A 190 17.17 -1.10 4.33
C VAL A 190 16.45 -0.49 5.52
N ASP A 191 16.45 0.84 5.66
CA ASP A 191 15.70 1.52 6.73
C ASP A 191 14.19 1.45 6.46
N SER A 192 13.73 1.62 5.21
CA SER A 192 12.33 1.35 4.86
C SER A 192 11.93 -0.09 5.18
N ALA A 193 12.78 -1.07 4.88
CA ALA A 193 12.49 -2.48 5.17
C ALA A 193 12.37 -2.74 6.69
N ARG A 194 13.26 -2.15 7.49
CA ARG A 194 13.25 -2.24 8.95
C ARG A 194 12.06 -1.53 9.57
N ILE A 195 11.74 -0.32 9.12
CA ILE A 195 10.58 0.45 9.61
C ILE A 195 9.28 -0.31 9.35
N ALA A 196 9.11 -0.87 8.15
CA ALA A 196 7.93 -1.65 7.82
C ALA A 196 7.78 -2.89 8.72
N ALA A 197 8.86 -3.64 8.92
CA ALA A 197 8.88 -4.80 9.81
C ALA A 197 8.60 -4.42 11.28
N GLN A 198 9.18 -3.30 11.75
CA GLN A 198 8.95 -2.78 13.09
C GLN A 198 7.49 -2.38 13.29
N LYS A 199 6.90 -1.66 12.33
CA LYS A 199 5.48 -1.29 12.37
C LYS A 199 4.57 -2.51 12.45
N ALA A 200 4.85 -3.54 11.66
CA ALA A 200 4.11 -4.81 11.74
C ALA A 200 4.19 -5.42 13.15
N ALA A 201 5.39 -5.44 13.74
CA ALA A 201 5.59 -5.94 15.11
C ALA A 201 4.89 -5.07 16.16
N ASP A 202 4.85 -3.75 16.00
CA ASP A 202 4.18 -2.82 16.91
C ASP A 202 2.67 -3.00 16.88
N ALA A 203 2.09 -3.11 15.67
CA ALA A 203 0.68 -3.42 15.47
C ALA A 203 0.31 -4.77 16.08
N ALA A 204 1.17 -5.79 15.92
CA ALA A 204 0.98 -7.09 16.55
C ALA A 204 0.92 -6.99 18.08
N ARG A 205 1.86 -6.26 18.71
CA ARG A 205 1.87 -6.05 20.16
C ARG A 205 0.64 -5.30 20.65
N ALA A 206 0.24 -4.25 19.95
CA ALA A 206 -0.96 -3.47 20.27
C ALA A 206 -2.25 -4.33 20.18
N ALA A 207 -2.29 -5.28 19.25
CA ALA A 207 -3.40 -6.22 19.07
C ALA A 207 -3.30 -7.49 19.94
N GLY A 208 -2.25 -7.64 20.76
CA GLY A 208 -2.05 -8.84 21.59
C GLY A 208 -1.75 -10.12 20.81
N LEU A 209 -1.22 -10.00 19.59
CA LEU A 209 -0.85 -11.14 18.75
C LEU A 209 0.49 -11.74 19.21
N THR A 210 0.61 -13.06 19.13
CA THR A 210 1.84 -13.79 19.49
C THR A 210 2.93 -13.69 18.42
N GLU A 211 2.56 -13.42 17.18
CA GLU A 211 3.49 -13.33 16.05
C GLU A 211 3.24 -12.05 15.23
N SER A 212 4.32 -11.49 14.66
CA SER A 212 4.21 -10.36 13.73
C SER A 212 3.48 -10.79 12.46
N PRO A 213 2.55 -9.98 11.92
CA PRO A 213 1.88 -10.26 10.66
C PRO A 213 2.82 -10.20 9.44
N ALA A 214 4.05 -9.69 9.60
CA ALA A 214 5.11 -9.81 8.60
C ALA A 214 5.56 -11.28 8.37
N LYS A 215 5.36 -12.17 9.35
CA LYS A 215 5.67 -13.59 9.16
C LYS A 215 4.73 -14.21 8.13
N GLY A 216 5.28 -14.82 7.09
CA GLY A 216 4.51 -15.37 5.97
C GLY A 216 3.99 -14.32 5.00
N SER A 217 4.44 -13.07 5.09
CA SER A 217 4.05 -12.02 4.15
C SER A 217 4.94 -12.04 2.90
N VAL A 218 4.49 -11.36 1.85
CA VAL A 218 5.35 -10.96 0.73
C VAL A 218 5.88 -9.55 0.96
N VAL A 219 6.90 -9.16 0.21
CA VAL A 219 7.47 -7.81 0.24
C VAL A 219 7.59 -7.23 -1.17
N ALA A 220 7.11 -6.00 -1.34
CA ALA A 220 7.34 -5.20 -2.53
C ALA A 220 8.35 -4.09 -2.26
N SER A 221 9.25 -3.86 -3.22
CA SER A 221 10.09 -2.68 -3.27
C SER A 221 9.88 -1.92 -4.57
N ASP A 222 9.67 -0.61 -4.47
CA ASP A 222 9.47 0.30 -5.61
C ASP A 222 10.65 0.34 -6.61
N ALA A 223 11.84 -0.06 -6.15
CA ALA A 223 13.09 -0.06 -6.90
C ALA A 223 13.94 -1.30 -6.58
N PHE A 224 15.04 -1.51 -7.30
CA PHE A 224 15.91 -2.69 -7.09
C PHE A 224 16.74 -2.62 -5.80
N PHE A 225 16.89 -3.72 -5.05
CA PHE A 225 17.80 -3.75 -3.91
C PHE A 225 19.25 -3.57 -4.36
N PRO A 226 19.97 -2.51 -3.91
CA PRO A 226 21.36 -2.30 -4.34
C PRO A 226 22.33 -3.30 -3.70
N PHE A 227 21.97 -3.82 -2.52
CA PHE A 227 22.68 -4.84 -1.77
C PHE A 227 21.66 -5.79 -1.13
N ALA A 228 22.12 -6.96 -0.66
CA ALA A 228 21.23 -7.96 -0.04
C ALA A 228 20.68 -7.54 1.34
N ASP A 229 21.18 -6.48 1.97
CA ASP A 229 20.83 -6.07 3.33
C ASP A 229 19.33 -5.77 3.52
N GLY A 230 18.70 -5.06 2.58
CA GLY A 230 17.26 -4.79 2.61
C GLY A 230 16.42 -6.05 2.44
N LEU A 231 16.86 -6.97 1.55
CA LEU A 231 16.24 -8.27 1.36
C LEU A 231 16.35 -9.14 2.63
N LEU A 232 17.54 -9.18 3.24
CA LEU A 232 17.79 -9.96 4.44
C LEU A 232 16.97 -9.42 5.62
N ALA A 233 16.83 -8.11 5.76
CA ALA A 233 15.95 -7.52 6.76
C ALA A 233 14.49 -8.00 6.60
N ALA A 234 14.00 -8.12 5.35
CA ALA A 234 12.68 -8.69 5.07
C ALA A 234 12.59 -10.19 5.38
N ALA A 235 13.62 -10.95 5.04
CA ALA A 235 13.72 -12.37 5.36
C ALA A 235 13.68 -12.60 6.89
N ASP A 236 14.44 -11.82 7.64
CA ASP A 236 14.55 -11.92 9.10
C ASP A 236 13.23 -11.54 9.79
N ALA A 237 12.41 -10.67 9.18
CA ALA A 237 11.05 -10.37 9.61
C ALA A 237 10.03 -11.49 9.29
N GLY A 238 10.44 -12.50 8.53
CA GLY A 238 9.65 -13.68 8.19
C GLY A 238 8.92 -13.63 6.85
N ALA A 239 9.30 -12.71 5.94
CA ALA A 239 8.74 -12.69 4.60
C ALA A 239 9.08 -13.99 3.82
N THR A 240 8.23 -14.39 2.87
CA THR A 240 8.43 -15.61 2.06
C THR A 240 8.67 -15.34 0.58
N ALA A 241 8.25 -14.18 0.08
CA ALA A 241 8.42 -13.79 -1.31
C ALA A 241 8.69 -12.30 -1.47
N VAL A 242 9.39 -11.93 -2.55
CA VAL A 242 9.79 -10.55 -2.85
C VAL A 242 9.54 -10.21 -4.31
N ILE A 243 8.95 -9.04 -4.55
CA ILE A 243 8.80 -8.42 -5.87
C ILE A 243 9.58 -7.11 -5.92
N GLN A 244 10.40 -6.95 -6.97
CA GLN A 244 11.17 -5.75 -7.23
C GLN A 244 11.39 -5.56 -8.74
N PRO A 245 11.90 -4.42 -9.22
CA PRO A 245 12.15 -4.23 -10.65
C PRO A 245 13.35 -5.03 -11.19
N GLY A 246 14.39 -5.22 -10.36
CA GLY A 246 15.70 -5.67 -10.83
C GLY A 246 16.48 -4.57 -11.56
N GLY A 247 17.68 -4.91 -12.05
CA GLY A 247 18.59 -4.01 -12.78
C GLY A 247 19.78 -3.52 -11.95
N SER A 248 20.06 -4.13 -10.79
CA SER A 248 21.31 -3.85 -10.06
C SER A 248 22.48 -4.56 -10.74
N VAL A 249 23.67 -3.93 -10.72
CA VAL A 249 24.92 -4.62 -11.07
C VAL A 249 25.24 -5.77 -10.09
N ARG A 250 24.54 -5.84 -8.96
CA ARG A 250 24.65 -6.87 -7.92
C ARG A 250 23.42 -7.75 -7.80
N ASP A 251 22.55 -7.82 -8.82
CA ASP A 251 21.36 -8.65 -8.76
C ASP A 251 21.69 -10.11 -8.43
N ASP A 252 22.79 -10.66 -8.97
CA ASP A 252 23.23 -12.03 -8.70
C ASP A 252 23.51 -12.27 -7.19
N GLU A 253 24.11 -11.31 -6.49
CA GLU A 253 24.35 -11.39 -5.04
C GLU A 253 23.02 -11.40 -4.26
N VAL A 254 22.07 -10.56 -4.68
CA VAL A 254 20.75 -10.45 -4.04
C VAL A 254 19.91 -11.70 -4.30
N ILE A 255 19.95 -12.26 -5.51
CA ILE A 255 19.25 -13.51 -5.87
C ILE A 255 19.84 -14.69 -5.10
N ALA A 256 21.17 -14.78 -4.99
CA ALA A 256 21.83 -15.82 -4.21
C ALA A 256 21.42 -15.77 -2.73
N ALA A 257 21.39 -14.57 -2.13
CA ALA A 257 20.92 -14.39 -0.75
C ALA A 257 19.44 -14.79 -0.57
N ALA A 258 18.59 -14.53 -1.57
CA ALA A 258 17.20 -14.96 -1.56
C ALA A 258 17.07 -16.49 -1.59
N ASP A 259 17.83 -17.16 -2.47
CA ASP A 259 17.88 -18.61 -2.57
C ASP A 259 18.35 -19.25 -1.27
N GLU A 260 19.40 -18.71 -0.65
CA GLU A 260 19.94 -19.18 0.65
C GLU A 260 18.91 -19.07 1.78
N ARG A 261 18.03 -18.07 1.73
CA ARG A 261 16.93 -17.87 2.68
C ARG A 261 15.64 -18.59 2.29
N GLY A 262 15.60 -19.28 1.14
CA GLY A 262 14.42 -19.96 0.65
C GLY A 262 13.27 -19.02 0.23
N LEU A 263 13.59 -17.78 -0.14
CA LEU A 263 12.61 -16.79 -0.61
C LEU A 263 12.27 -17.05 -2.08
N ALA A 264 11.01 -16.78 -2.46
CA ALA A 264 10.69 -16.59 -3.87
C ALA A 264 10.97 -15.13 -4.26
N MET A 265 11.60 -14.89 -5.40
CA MET A 265 11.86 -13.55 -5.92
C MET A 265 11.41 -13.44 -7.36
N VAL A 266 10.69 -12.35 -7.67
CA VAL A 266 10.28 -12.00 -9.03
C VAL A 266 10.74 -10.60 -9.40
N PHE A 267 11.18 -10.43 -10.65
CA PHE A 267 11.51 -9.15 -11.24
C PHE A 267 10.39 -8.66 -12.17
N THR A 268 10.11 -7.36 -12.14
CA THR A 268 9.09 -6.73 -13.00
C THR A 268 9.68 -5.96 -14.18
N GLY A 269 10.94 -5.53 -14.11
CA GLY A 269 11.55 -4.61 -15.07
C GLY A 269 11.04 -3.17 -15.02
N LEU A 270 10.09 -2.85 -14.14
CA LEU A 270 9.43 -1.54 -14.04
C LEU A 270 9.60 -0.94 -12.65
N ARG A 271 10.16 0.27 -12.57
CA ARG A 271 10.44 0.98 -11.31
C ARG A 271 9.39 2.07 -11.06
N HIS A 272 8.78 2.07 -9.86
CA HIS A 272 7.74 3.02 -9.46
C HIS A 272 8.24 4.05 -8.45
N PHE A 273 9.25 4.83 -8.82
CA PHE A 273 9.87 5.81 -7.90
C PHE A 273 8.98 7.05 -7.75
N ARG A 274 8.63 7.42 -6.51
CA ARG A 274 7.74 8.54 -6.20
C ARG A 274 8.34 9.46 -5.13
N HIS A 275 8.33 10.75 -5.40
CA HIS A 275 8.78 11.79 -4.46
C HIS A 275 7.60 12.57 -3.90
#